data_AF-A0A2G8KFT6-F1
#
_entry.id   AF-A0A2G8KFT6-F1
#
_cell.length_a   1.000
_cell.length_b   1.000
_cell.length_c   1.000
_cell.angle_alpha   90.00
_cell.angle_beta   90.00
_cell.angle_gamma   90.00
#
_symmetry.space_group_name_H-M   'P 1'
#
loop_
_entity.id
_entity.type
_entity.pdbx_description
1 polymer ?
#
loop_
_entity_poly.entity_id
_entity_poly.type
_entity_poly.pdbx_seq_one_letter_code
_entity_poly.pdbx_strand_id
1 'polypeptide(L)'
;MKDAIISKVASAASDLYTEALNAMQLDEVSLNLPKEWVPIVAGKQALMHAYSEYHQALVCRSGKNQAVGRKYHKELTAAKKDNELIYSDIVPEVSNLKSPGSAVIAKILDVQSQMTENFTDLFEKLVPLSIHNAMVAYENRKAGIVNQERACSLNLPAAVEDLGGDTILNRSSKNLNSCKRVETGIIDKLFSDLPELLERNRAILSEAMKDLDNEATADREMKEKFKEKWSRTPSEQLQAAFRSEGNKYKQILDNAIQADHVVKEKYTLTEST
;
A
#
# COMPACT_ATOMS: atom_id res chain seq x y z
N MET A 1 28.50 -25.07 34.32
CA MET A 1 27.06 -25.00 34.69
C MET A 1 26.74 -26.28 35.47
N LYS A 2 25.89 -26.25 36.49
CA LYS A 2 25.58 -27.45 37.29
C LYS A 2 24.69 -28.42 36.49
N ASP A 3 24.88 -29.73 36.65
CA ASP A 3 24.08 -30.78 35.97
C ASP A 3 22.57 -30.60 36.17
N ALA A 4 22.16 -30.16 37.36
CA ALA A 4 20.77 -29.86 37.68
C ALA A 4 20.16 -28.71 36.84
N ILE A 5 20.97 -27.77 36.35
CA ILE A 5 20.50 -26.69 35.46
C ILE A 5 20.45 -27.21 34.03
N ILE A 6 21.47 -27.95 33.61
CA ILE A 6 21.57 -28.53 32.26
C ILE A 6 20.39 -29.47 31.99
N SER A 7 20.06 -30.33 32.95
CA SER A 7 18.90 -31.23 32.85
C SER A 7 17.59 -30.47 32.63
N LYS A 8 17.37 -29.37 33.36
CA LYS A 8 16.14 -28.57 33.25
C LYS A 8 16.01 -27.80 31.95
N VAL A 9 17.12 -27.30 31.43
CA VAL A 9 17.17 -26.60 30.12
C VAL A 9 16.95 -27.59 28.97
N ALA A 10 17.58 -28.76 29.05
CA ALA A 10 17.39 -29.82 28.06
C ALA A 10 15.95 -30.36 28.07
N SER A 11 15.33 -30.48 29.24
CA SER A 11 13.91 -30.85 29.36
C SER A 11 13.02 -29.80 28.68
N ALA A 12 13.23 -28.51 28.97
CA ALA A 12 12.50 -27.43 28.33
C ALA A 12 12.65 -27.44 26.80
N ALA A 13 13.86 -27.69 26.29
CA ALA A 13 14.10 -27.80 24.85
C ALA A 13 13.39 -29.02 24.23
N SER A 14 13.36 -30.16 24.93
CA SER A 14 12.61 -31.36 24.51
C SER A 14 11.11 -31.07 24.41
N ASP A 15 10.54 -30.37 25.39
CA ASP A 15 9.13 -30.00 25.39
C ASP A 15 8.79 -29.11 24.19
N LEU A 16 9.63 -28.09 23.91
CA LEU A 16 9.48 -27.21 22.75
C LEU A 16 9.58 -27.96 21.41
N TYR A 17 10.50 -28.91 21.29
CA TYR A 17 10.58 -29.74 20.08
C TYR A 17 9.39 -30.70 19.93
N THR A 18 8.79 -31.13 21.04
CA THR A 18 7.60 -31.98 21.04
C THR A 18 6.39 -31.19 20.55
N GLU A 19 6.23 -29.95 21.05
CA GLU A 19 5.20 -29.02 20.56
C GLU A 19 5.38 -28.69 19.07
N ALA A 20 6.63 -28.43 18.65
CA ALA A 20 6.95 -28.21 17.24
C ALA A 20 6.61 -29.43 16.36
N LEU A 21 6.91 -30.65 16.83
CA LEU A 21 6.60 -31.88 16.09
C LEU A 21 5.08 -32.07 15.92
N ASN A 22 4.29 -31.77 16.96
CA ASN A 22 2.84 -31.81 16.88
C ASN A 22 2.30 -30.76 15.90
N ALA A 23 2.84 -29.54 15.92
CA ALA A 23 2.46 -28.50 14.96
C ALA A 23 2.80 -28.86 13.51
N MET A 24 3.91 -29.58 13.29
CA MET A 24 4.33 -30.05 11.96
C MET A 24 3.45 -31.17 11.39
N GLN A 25 2.62 -31.82 12.21
CA GLN A 25 1.66 -32.83 11.75
C GLN A 25 0.40 -32.21 11.13
N LEU A 26 0.19 -30.89 11.28
CA LEU A 26 -0.92 -30.19 10.64
C LEU A 26 -0.70 -30.11 9.12
N ASP A 27 -1.70 -30.47 8.33
CA ASP A 27 -1.61 -30.54 6.87
C ASP A 27 -1.16 -29.20 6.24
N GLU A 28 -1.68 -28.08 6.75
CA GLU A 28 -1.33 -26.73 6.30
C GLU A 28 0.18 -26.41 6.47
N VAL A 29 0.80 -26.97 7.50
CA VAL A 29 2.20 -26.72 7.86
C VAL A 29 3.12 -27.72 7.16
N SER A 30 2.71 -29.00 7.11
CA SER A 30 3.46 -30.09 6.48
C SER A 30 3.66 -29.89 4.98
N LEU A 31 2.65 -29.36 4.27
CA LEU A 31 2.75 -29.07 2.83
C LEU A 31 3.78 -27.98 2.49
N ASN A 32 4.04 -27.07 3.42
CA ASN A 32 4.91 -25.90 3.22
C ASN A 32 6.32 -26.10 3.78
N LEU A 33 6.59 -27.21 4.48
CA LEU A 33 7.88 -27.52 5.07
C LEU A 33 8.67 -28.51 4.21
N PRO A 34 10.01 -28.39 4.14
CA PRO A 34 10.82 -29.41 3.50
C PRO A 34 10.73 -30.74 4.27
N LYS A 35 10.59 -31.86 3.55
CA LYS A 35 10.32 -33.19 4.11
C LYS A 35 11.36 -33.68 5.13
N GLU A 36 12.58 -33.16 5.07
CA GLU A 36 13.68 -33.50 5.97
C GLU A 36 13.51 -32.90 7.38
N TRP A 37 12.67 -31.89 7.56
CA TRP A 37 12.53 -31.20 8.85
C TRP A 37 11.90 -32.07 9.92
N VAL A 38 10.89 -32.88 9.58
CA VAL A 38 10.22 -33.77 10.53
C VAL A 38 11.21 -34.75 11.19
N PRO A 39 12.03 -35.53 10.46
CA PRO A 39 13.01 -36.41 11.09
C PRO A 39 14.13 -35.65 11.82
N ILE A 40 14.50 -34.44 11.37
CA ILE A 40 15.50 -33.59 12.07
C ILE A 40 14.95 -33.13 13.43
N VAL A 41 13.71 -32.64 13.48
CA VAL A 41 13.06 -32.17 14.70
C VAL A 41 12.80 -33.34 15.65
N ALA A 42 12.31 -34.47 15.15
CA ALA A 42 12.13 -35.67 15.96
C ALA A 42 13.49 -36.19 16.53
N GLY A 43 14.55 -36.17 15.73
CA GLY A 43 15.90 -36.52 16.18
C GLY A 43 16.43 -35.56 17.27
N LYS A 44 16.20 -34.25 17.11
CA LYS A 44 16.56 -33.23 18.12
C LYS A 44 15.75 -33.37 19.40
N GLN A 45 14.46 -33.68 19.31
CA GLN A 45 13.60 -33.96 20.46
C GLN A 45 14.15 -35.14 21.28
N ALA A 46 14.40 -36.29 20.63
CA ALA A 46 14.93 -37.47 21.29
C ALA A 46 16.33 -37.25 21.89
N LEU A 47 17.17 -36.47 21.20
CA LEU A 47 18.49 -36.08 21.71
C LEU A 47 18.38 -35.23 22.99
N MET A 48 17.54 -34.20 22.99
CA MET A 48 17.36 -33.30 24.14
C MET A 48 16.74 -34.03 25.33
N HIS A 49 15.79 -34.93 25.09
CA HIS A 49 15.23 -35.79 26.13
C HIS A 49 16.29 -36.74 26.72
N ALA A 50 17.14 -37.35 25.89
CA ALA A 50 18.24 -38.17 26.40
C ALA A 50 19.23 -37.36 27.24
N TYR A 51 19.49 -36.11 26.84
CA TYR A 51 20.39 -35.21 27.57
C TYR A 51 19.82 -34.78 28.93
N SER A 52 18.50 -34.55 29.03
CA SER A 52 17.85 -34.22 30.29
C SER A 52 17.94 -35.37 31.29
N GLU A 53 17.67 -36.60 30.84
CA GLU A 53 17.75 -37.81 31.66
C GLU A 53 19.19 -38.11 32.12
N TYR A 54 20.17 -37.92 31.24
CA TYR A 54 21.59 -38.13 31.56
C TYR A 54 22.06 -37.23 32.70
N HIS A 55 21.84 -35.92 32.57
CA HIS A 55 22.27 -34.98 33.61
C HIS A 55 21.44 -35.13 34.90
N GLN A 56 20.18 -35.54 34.80
CA GLN A 56 19.37 -35.88 35.97
C GLN A 56 19.96 -37.09 36.71
N ALA A 57 20.41 -38.12 35.99
CA ALA A 57 21.06 -39.29 36.60
C ALA A 57 22.38 -38.93 37.30
N LEU A 58 23.17 -38.00 36.76
CA LEU A 58 24.38 -37.50 37.42
C LEU A 58 24.07 -36.76 38.73
N VAL A 59 22.98 -35.98 38.75
CA VAL A 59 22.51 -35.31 39.97
C VAL A 59 22.09 -36.34 41.02
N CYS A 60 21.31 -37.36 40.63
CA CYS A 60 20.88 -38.42 41.56
C CYS A 60 22.07 -39.23 42.11
N ARG A 61 23.10 -39.51 41.28
CA ARG A 61 24.35 -40.16 41.72
C ARG A 61 25.08 -39.34 42.78
N SER A 62 25.14 -38.02 42.64
CA SER A 62 25.80 -37.13 43.62
C SER A 62 25.06 -37.03 44.96
N GLY A 63 23.75 -37.29 44.97
CA GLY A 63 22.86 -37.10 46.13
C GLY A 63 22.64 -38.33 47.03
N LYS A 64 23.35 -39.43 46.81
CA LYS A 64 23.18 -40.73 47.52
C LYS A 64 21.78 -41.37 47.39
N ASN A 65 20.92 -40.92 46.47
CA ASN A 65 19.59 -41.53 46.25
C ASN A 65 19.34 -41.77 44.74
N GLN A 66 19.41 -43.05 44.39
CA GLN A 66 18.77 -43.81 43.30
C GLN A 66 18.89 -43.43 41.81
N ALA A 67 19.02 -44.53 41.07
CA ALA A 67 18.55 -44.86 39.72
C ALA A 67 19.34 -44.31 38.52
N VAL A 68 19.98 -45.27 37.85
CA VAL A 68 20.84 -45.13 36.68
C VAL A 68 20.04 -45.38 35.41
N GLY A 69 20.07 -44.43 34.48
CA GLY A 69 19.69 -44.61 33.06
C GLY A 69 19.78 -43.26 32.33
N ARG A 70 20.23 -43.13 31.07
CA ARG A 70 20.55 -44.08 30.01
C ARG A 70 21.64 -43.49 29.08
N LYS A 71 22.65 -44.32 28.74
CA LYS A 71 23.76 -44.19 27.75
C LYS A 71 24.71 -43.00 27.96
N TYR A 72 26.02 -43.20 27.99
CA TYR A 72 26.80 -44.04 27.08
C TYR A 72 27.33 -45.29 27.76
N HIS A 73 27.15 -46.44 27.11
CA HIS A 73 27.40 -47.83 27.55
C HIS A 73 28.41 -48.04 28.70
N LYS A 74 29.54 -47.31 28.71
CA LYS A 74 30.59 -47.33 29.73
C LYS A 74 30.15 -46.91 31.14
N GLU A 75 29.36 -45.85 31.28
CA GLU A 75 28.91 -45.39 32.61
C GLU A 75 27.80 -46.27 33.16
N LEU A 76 26.94 -46.79 32.29
CA LEU A 76 25.91 -47.75 32.64
C LEU A 76 26.53 -49.08 33.07
N THR A 77 27.56 -49.59 32.39
CA THR A 77 28.25 -50.82 32.80
C THR A 77 29.00 -50.62 34.12
N ALA A 78 29.64 -49.47 34.33
CA ALA A 78 30.28 -49.14 35.61
C ALA A 78 29.25 -49.08 36.75
N ALA A 79 28.15 -48.37 36.56
CA ALA A 79 27.13 -48.22 37.60
C ALA A 79 26.37 -49.53 37.86
N LYS A 80 26.14 -50.38 36.85
CA LYS A 80 25.62 -51.74 37.05
C LYS A 80 26.59 -52.60 37.83
N LYS A 81 27.87 -52.60 37.45
CA LYS A 81 28.92 -53.35 38.16
C LYS A 81 29.01 -52.94 39.63
N ASP A 82 28.99 -51.65 39.91
CA ASP A 82 29.03 -51.16 41.30
C ASP A 82 27.74 -51.50 42.06
N ASN A 83 26.58 -51.45 41.41
CA ASN A 83 25.32 -51.85 42.04
C ASN A 83 25.27 -53.36 42.33
N GLU A 84 25.80 -54.20 41.44
CA GLU A 84 25.89 -55.65 41.60
C GLU A 84 26.93 -56.06 42.66
N LEU A 85 28.01 -55.29 42.83
CA LEU A 85 29.12 -55.63 43.73
C LEU A 85 29.08 -54.95 45.11
N ILE A 86 28.47 -53.76 45.21
CA ILE A 86 28.60 -52.89 46.38
C ILE A 86 27.22 -52.49 46.94
N TYR A 87 26.34 -51.92 46.11
CA TYR A 87 25.17 -51.19 46.61
C TYR A 87 23.90 -52.04 46.72
N SER A 88 23.71 -53.02 45.83
CA SER A 88 22.52 -53.90 45.77
C SER A 88 21.18 -53.14 45.75
N ASP A 89 21.15 -51.92 45.20
CA ASP A 89 19.94 -51.10 45.16
C ASP A 89 18.96 -51.60 44.10
N ILE A 90 17.66 -51.52 44.43
CA ILE A 90 16.57 -51.84 43.50
C ILE A 90 16.45 -50.72 42.47
N VAL A 91 16.44 -51.08 41.18
CA VAL A 91 16.20 -50.14 40.09
C VAL A 91 14.69 -49.88 39.99
N PRO A 92 14.21 -48.65 40.25
CA PRO A 92 12.80 -48.32 40.15
C PRO A 92 12.33 -48.29 38.69
N GLU A 93 11.04 -48.53 38.48
CA GLU A 93 10.41 -48.38 37.16
C GLU A 93 10.37 -46.91 36.73
N VAL A 94 10.45 -46.67 35.41
CA VAL A 94 10.47 -45.32 34.81
C VAL A 94 9.26 -44.46 35.19
N SER A 95 8.10 -45.09 35.45
CA SER A 95 6.88 -44.39 35.87
C SER A 95 6.95 -43.84 37.30
N ASN A 96 7.81 -44.41 38.15
CA ASN A 96 7.98 -44.01 39.54
C ASN A 96 9.07 -42.95 39.72
N LEU A 97 9.76 -42.56 38.64
CA LEU A 97 10.78 -41.53 38.66
C LEU A 97 10.14 -40.14 38.59
N LYS A 98 10.70 -39.20 39.35
CA LYS A 98 10.33 -37.80 39.24
C LYS A 98 10.87 -37.24 37.93
N SER A 99 10.00 -36.65 37.11
CA SER A 99 10.42 -36.00 35.88
C SER A 99 11.39 -34.84 36.16
N PRO A 100 12.36 -34.58 35.26
CA PRO A 100 13.20 -33.41 35.35
C PRO A 100 12.34 -32.14 35.34
N GLY A 101 12.74 -31.12 36.11
CA GLY A 101 12.05 -29.82 36.06
C GLY A 101 12.28 -29.14 34.70
N SER A 102 11.47 -28.15 34.36
CA SER A 102 11.64 -27.37 33.12
C SER A 102 12.18 -25.97 33.42
N ALA A 103 13.15 -25.48 32.63
CA ALA A 103 13.70 -24.13 32.73
C ALA A 103 13.86 -23.51 31.34
N VAL A 104 12.92 -22.64 30.96
CA VAL A 104 12.94 -21.92 29.69
C VAL A 104 13.83 -20.67 29.82
N ILE A 105 14.81 -20.53 28.91
CA ILE A 105 15.75 -19.40 28.89
C ILE A 105 15.50 -18.46 27.69
N ALA A 106 14.85 -18.97 26.64
CA ALA A 106 14.55 -18.21 25.44
C ALA A 106 13.17 -17.55 25.51
N LYS A 107 13.05 -16.35 24.96
CA LYS A 107 11.78 -15.64 24.77
C LYS A 107 11.63 -15.28 23.29
N ILE A 108 10.41 -15.34 22.78
CA ILE A 108 10.08 -14.81 21.44
C ILE A 108 10.27 -13.29 21.47
N LEU A 109 11.02 -12.77 20.50
CA LEU A 109 11.22 -11.34 20.35
C LEU A 109 10.03 -10.73 19.59
N ASP A 110 9.51 -9.61 20.09
CA ASP A 110 8.44 -8.89 19.40
C ASP A 110 8.96 -8.31 18.08
N VAL A 111 8.17 -8.47 17.02
CA VAL A 111 8.50 -7.95 15.69
C VAL A 111 8.61 -6.43 15.77
N GLN A 112 9.83 -5.91 15.64
CA GLN A 112 10.06 -4.47 15.58
C GLN A 112 9.65 -3.95 14.21
N SER A 113 9.06 -2.77 14.16
CA SER A 113 8.73 -2.08 12.90
C SER A 113 9.98 -1.71 12.10
N GLN A 114 11.11 -1.58 12.77
CA GLN A 114 12.40 -1.26 12.19
C GLN A 114 13.30 -2.49 12.29
N MET A 115 13.71 -3.01 11.14
CA MET A 115 14.58 -4.19 11.06
C MET A 115 16.08 -3.86 11.23
N THR A 116 16.44 -2.59 11.23
CA THR A 116 17.83 -2.10 11.33
C THR A 116 17.93 -1.02 12.39
N GLU A 117 19.07 -0.98 13.10
CA GLU A 117 19.32 -0.03 14.19
C GLU A 117 19.28 1.44 13.75
N ASN A 118 19.69 1.72 12.50
CA ASN A 118 19.72 3.05 11.90
C ASN A 118 18.75 3.17 10.72
N PHE A 119 17.51 2.73 10.91
CA PHE A 119 16.51 2.80 9.85
C PHE A 119 16.21 4.25 9.47
N THR A 120 16.42 4.59 8.20
CA THR A 120 16.05 5.88 7.62
C THR A 120 14.99 5.64 6.55
N ASP A 121 13.82 6.28 6.70
CA ASP A 121 12.75 6.17 5.71
C ASP A 121 13.05 7.09 4.51
N LEU A 122 13.28 6.49 3.34
CA LEU A 122 13.48 7.23 2.09
C LEU A 122 12.24 8.05 1.69
N PHE A 123 11.07 7.69 2.20
CA PHE A 123 9.78 8.28 1.87
C PHE A 123 9.18 9.06 3.04
N GLU A 124 9.97 9.48 4.02
CA GLU A 124 9.47 10.27 5.17
C GLU A 124 8.69 11.52 4.72
N LYS A 125 9.10 12.14 3.61
CA LYS A 125 8.45 13.32 3.02
C LYS A 125 7.26 12.98 2.11
N LEU A 126 7.05 11.71 1.80
CA LEU A 126 5.96 11.27 0.94
C LEU A 126 4.66 11.29 1.76
N VAL A 127 3.69 12.07 1.29
CA VAL A 127 2.39 12.16 1.94
C VAL A 127 1.61 10.85 1.70
N PRO A 128 1.03 10.24 2.75
CA PRO A 128 0.17 9.07 2.62
C PRO A 128 -1.00 9.30 1.65
N LEU A 129 -1.32 8.28 0.85
CA LEU A 129 -2.43 8.31 -0.11
C LEU A 129 -3.79 8.61 0.55
N SER A 130 -3.98 8.17 1.80
CA SER A 130 -5.18 8.48 2.58
C SER A 130 -5.38 9.98 2.76
N ILE A 131 -4.30 10.72 3.03
CA ILE A 131 -4.30 12.18 3.20
C ILE A 131 -4.51 12.86 1.85
N HIS A 132 -3.86 12.38 0.79
CA HIS A 132 -4.07 12.91 -0.56
C HIS A 132 -5.54 12.78 -1.00
N ASN A 133 -6.15 11.60 -0.83
CA ASN A 133 -7.55 11.35 -1.17
C ASN A 133 -8.50 12.23 -0.34
N ALA A 134 -8.21 12.42 0.96
CA ALA A 134 -8.99 13.30 1.82
C ALA A 134 -8.89 14.77 1.36
N MET A 135 -7.71 15.22 0.93
CA MET A 135 -7.50 16.58 0.42
C MET A 135 -8.26 16.82 -0.89
N VAL A 136 -8.24 15.86 -1.83
CA VAL A 136 -9.03 15.95 -3.08
C VAL A 136 -10.53 16.01 -2.77
N ALA A 137 -11.01 15.19 -1.83
CA ALA A 137 -12.41 15.21 -1.41
C ALA A 137 -12.80 16.55 -0.77
N TYR A 138 -11.89 17.15 0.00
CA TYR A 138 -12.08 18.48 0.59
C TYR A 138 -12.18 19.57 -0.49
N GLU A 139 -11.26 19.62 -1.44
CA GLU A 139 -11.29 20.63 -2.52
C GLU A 139 -12.56 20.52 -3.38
N ASN A 140 -13.03 19.30 -3.66
CA ASN A 140 -14.30 19.10 -4.38
C ASN A 140 -15.51 19.65 -3.60
N ARG A 141 -15.57 19.43 -2.28
CA ARG A 141 -16.64 19.98 -1.43
C ARG A 141 -16.59 21.49 -1.36
N LYS A 142 -15.38 22.05 -1.19
CA LYS A 142 -15.15 23.49 -1.19
C LYS A 142 -15.60 24.14 -2.50
N ALA A 143 -15.22 23.57 -3.64
CA ALA A 143 -15.67 24.04 -4.95
C ALA A 143 -17.20 23.99 -5.09
N GLY A 144 -17.84 22.94 -4.57
CA GLY A 144 -19.30 22.83 -4.53
C GLY A 144 -19.97 23.95 -3.74
N ILE A 145 -19.47 24.24 -2.53
CA ILE A 145 -20.01 25.30 -1.67
C ILE A 145 -19.82 26.68 -2.32
N VAL A 146 -18.62 26.98 -2.83
CA VAL A 146 -18.34 28.27 -3.48
C VAL A 146 -19.23 28.48 -4.72
N ASN A 147 -19.42 27.45 -5.54
CA ASN A 147 -20.28 27.56 -6.72
C ASN A 147 -21.76 27.75 -6.35
N GLN A 148 -22.21 27.12 -5.26
CA GLN A 148 -23.57 27.27 -4.76
C GLN A 148 -23.83 28.70 -4.26
N GLU A 149 -22.90 29.28 -3.50
CA GLU A 149 -23.05 30.64 -2.97
C GLU A 149 -23.06 31.71 -4.08
N ARG A 150 -22.26 31.53 -5.14
CA ARG A 150 -22.20 32.51 -6.24
C ARG A 150 -23.48 32.58 -7.08
N ALA A 151 -24.26 31.50 -7.16
CA ALA A 151 -25.54 31.48 -7.87
C ALA A 151 -26.66 32.21 -7.12
N CYS A 152 -26.50 32.46 -5.81
CA CYS A 152 -27.52 33.06 -4.93
C CYS A 152 -27.24 34.53 -4.57
N SER A 153 -26.39 35.25 -5.31
CA SER A 153 -26.25 36.70 -5.11
C SER A 153 -27.51 37.43 -5.61
N LEU A 154 -28.44 37.58 -4.67
CA LEU A 154 -29.71 38.28 -4.77
C LEU A 154 -29.56 39.65 -5.43
N ASN A 155 -30.54 39.99 -6.25
CA ASN A 155 -30.71 41.22 -7.03
C ASN A 155 -30.91 42.49 -6.16
N LEU A 156 -30.05 42.70 -5.16
CA LEU A 156 -30.04 43.86 -4.28
C LEU A 156 -28.81 44.70 -4.62
N PRO A 157 -28.97 45.57 -5.61
CA PRO A 157 -29.39 46.94 -5.29
C PRO A 157 -30.68 47.38 -6.01
N ALA A 158 -31.14 46.64 -7.02
CA ALA A 158 -32.32 47.01 -7.81
C ALA A 158 -33.62 46.96 -7.00
N ALA A 159 -33.75 46.01 -6.08
CA ALA A 159 -34.96 45.83 -5.27
C ALA A 159 -35.16 46.92 -4.17
N VAL A 160 -34.13 47.71 -3.84
CA VAL A 160 -34.20 48.71 -2.77
C VAL A 160 -34.43 50.13 -3.32
N GLU A 161 -34.12 50.38 -4.59
CA GLU A 161 -34.26 51.70 -5.22
C GLU A 161 -35.64 51.96 -5.89
N ASP A 162 -36.52 50.94 -5.98
CA ASP A 162 -37.84 51.01 -6.66
C ASP A 162 -38.99 51.52 -5.76
N LEU A 163 -38.70 52.39 -4.79
CA LEU A 163 -39.69 52.95 -3.85
C LEU A 163 -40.24 54.33 -4.26
N GLY A 164 -40.03 54.76 -5.51
CA GLY A 164 -40.49 56.07 -5.98
C GLY A 164 -40.68 56.11 -7.48
N GLY A 165 -41.86 55.69 -7.93
CA GLY A 165 -42.35 56.05 -9.25
C GLY A 165 -42.38 57.57 -9.38
N ASP A 166 -41.79 58.05 -10.48
CA ASP A 166 -41.72 59.45 -10.92
C ASP A 166 -40.63 60.36 -10.30
N THR A 167 -39.80 60.90 -11.20
CA THR A 167 -38.96 62.13 -11.12
C THR A 167 -37.45 62.09 -10.80
N ILE A 168 -36.75 60.96 -10.73
CA ILE A 168 -35.27 61.00 -10.80
C ILE A 168 -34.73 59.95 -11.77
N LEU A 169 -34.24 60.40 -12.93
CA LEU A 169 -33.29 59.63 -13.74
C LEU A 169 -32.17 59.14 -12.81
N ASN A 170 -32.24 57.85 -12.50
CA ASN A 170 -31.59 57.18 -11.39
C ASN A 170 -30.07 57.48 -11.33
N ARG A 171 -29.52 57.84 -10.16
CA ARG A 171 -28.07 58.06 -10.01
C ARG A 171 -27.29 56.77 -10.28
N SER A 172 -27.87 55.61 -9.99
CA SER A 172 -27.28 54.31 -10.34
C SER A 172 -27.29 54.08 -11.85
N SER A 173 -28.32 54.50 -12.60
CA SER A 173 -28.35 54.36 -14.07
C SER A 173 -27.39 55.32 -14.79
N LYS A 174 -27.17 56.54 -14.28
CA LYS A 174 -26.13 57.45 -14.82
C LYS A 174 -24.72 56.92 -14.57
N ASN A 175 -24.43 56.42 -13.36
CA ASN A 175 -23.15 55.77 -13.05
C ASN A 175 -22.95 54.47 -13.85
N LEU A 176 -24.03 53.69 -14.04
CA LEU A 176 -24.05 52.50 -14.88
C LEU A 176 -23.80 52.85 -16.35
N ASN A 177 -24.36 53.94 -16.87
CA ASN A 177 -24.16 54.37 -18.26
C ASN A 177 -22.74 54.92 -18.49
N SER A 178 -22.12 55.57 -17.49
CA SER A 178 -20.69 55.94 -17.56
C SER A 178 -19.75 54.73 -17.47
N CYS A 179 -20.11 53.69 -16.72
CA CYS A 179 -19.34 52.43 -16.64
C CYS A 179 -19.49 51.58 -17.91
N LYS A 180 -20.74 51.42 -18.41
CA LYS A 180 -21.08 50.71 -19.65
C LYS A 180 -20.26 51.21 -20.85
N ARG A 181 -20.08 52.52 -20.99
CA ARG A 181 -19.38 53.11 -22.15
C ARG A 181 -17.86 52.92 -22.13
N VAL A 182 -17.26 52.67 -20.95
CA VAL A 182 -15.84 52.37 -20.79
C VAL A 182 -15.57 50.86 -20.97
N GLU A 183 -16.54 50.01 -20.63
CA GLU A 183 -16.43 48.55 -20.72
C GLU A 183 -16.80 47.95 -22.09
N THR A 184 -17.67 48.59 -22.89
CA THR A 184 -18.05 48.06 -24.22
C THR A 184 -16.87 47.91 -25.18
N GLY A 185 -15.95 48.87 -25.20
CA GLY A 185 -14.75 48.79 -26.04
C GLY A 185 -13.75 47.70 -25.61
N ILE A 186 -13.89 47.13 -24.40
CA ILE A 186 -13.13 45.97 -23.95
C ILE A 186 -13.83 44.69 -24.42
N ILE A 187 -15.16 44.64 -24.37
CA ILE A 187 -15.96 43.51 -24.85
C ILE A 187 -15.78 43.31 -26.36
N ASP A 188 -15.75 44.39 -27.14
CA ASP A 188 -15.49 44.33 -28.59
C ASP A 188 -14.11 43.75 -28.91
N LYS A 189 -13.08 44.11 -28.10
CA LYS A 189 -11.74 43.51 -28.21
C LYS A 189 -11.77 42.02 -27.87
N LEU A 190 -12.45 41.63 -26.80
CA LEU A 190 -12.58 40.22 -26.43
C LEU A 190 -13.29 39.40 -27.51
N PHE A 191 -14.33 39.94 -28.15
CA PHE A 191 -14.98 39.30 -29.30
C PHE A 191 -14.09 39.24 -30.55
N SER A 192 -13.19 40.21 -30.73
CA SER A 192 -12.19 40.18 -31.80
C SER A 192 -11.11 39.12 -31.55
N ASP A 193 -10.70 38.93 -30.30
CA ASP A 193 -9.62 38.01 -29.92
C ASP A 193 -10.10 36.55 -29.80
N LEU A 194 -11.39 36.33 -29.49
CA LEU A 194 -11.98 34.99 -29.29
C LEU A 194 -11.73 34.01 -30.46
N PRO A 195 -12.00 34.40 -31.72
CA PRO A 195 -11.77 33.53 -32.87
C PRO A 195 -10.29 33.17 -33.05
N GLU A 196 -9.38 34.12 -32.78
CA GLU A 196 -7.93 33.89 -32.87
C GLU A 196 -7.48 32.86 -31.82
N LEU A 197 -7.97 32.96 -30.58
CA LEU A 197 -7.66 32.01 -29.51
C LEU A 197 -8.20 30.60 -29.81
N LEU A 198 -9.43 30.51 -30.34
CA LEU A 198 -10.04 29.25 -30.75
C LEU A 198 -9.23 28.60 -31.89
N GLU A 199 -8.87 29.37 -32.91
CA GLU A 199 -8.12 28.88 -34.06
C GLU A 199 -6.73 28.41 -33.64
N ARG A 200 -6.06 29.14 -32.73
CA ARG A 200 -4.80 28.70 -32.15
C ARG A 200 -4.92 27.37 -31.42
N ASN A 201 -5.95 27.18 -30.61
CA ASN A 201 -6.16 25.91 -29.89
C ASN A 201 -6.48 24.76 -30.87
N ARG A 202 -7.26 25.02 -31.93
CA ARG A 202 -7.53 24.06 -33.00
C ARG A 202 -6.25 23.67 -33.73
N ALA A 203 -5.41 24.64 -34.09
CA ALA A 203 -4.14 24.41 -34.77
C ALA A 203 -3.24 23.48 -33.93
N ILE A 204 -3.04 23.78 -32.65
CA ILE A 204 -2.22 22.96 -31.73
C ILE A 204 -2.76 21.52 -31.65
N LEU A 205 -4.07 21.35 -31.48
CA LEU A 205 -4.66 20.01 -31.42
C LEU A 205 -4.51 19.26 -32.74
N SER A 206 -4.70 19.95 -33.87
CA SER A 206 -4.59 19.36 -35.20
C SER A 206 -3.16 18.92 -35.52
N GLU A 207 -2.16 19.70 -35.10
CA GLU A 207 -0.74 19.38 -35.27
C GLU A 207 -0.37 18.17 -34.43
N ALA A 208 -0.74 18.15 -33.14
CA ALA A 208 -0.48 17.02 -32.26
C ALA A 208 -1.13 15.72 -32.76
N MET A 209 -2.37 15.77 -33.29
CA MET A 209 -3.01 14.59 -33.87
C MET A 209 -2.35 14.15 -35.18
N LYS A 210 -1.92 15.10 -36.01
CA LYS A 210 -1.19 14.83 -37.26
C LYS A 210 0.15 14.14 -36.99
N ASP A 211 0.86 14.52 -35.93
CA ASP A 211 2.12 13.87 -35.55
C ASP A 211 1.91 12.40 -35.14
N LEU A 212 0.82 12.11 -34.42
CA LEU A 212 0.45 10.73 -34.09
C LEU A 212 0.13 9.91 -35.34
N ASP A 213 -0.58 10.51 -36.30
CA ASP A 213 -0.93 9.86 -37.56
C ASP A 213 0.30 9.61 -38.44
N ASN A 214 1.23 10.57 -38.52
CA ASN A 214 2.50 10.43 -39.25
C ASN A 214 3.38 9.32 -38.67
N GLU A 215 3.50 9.21 -37.34
CA GLU A 215 4.26 8.10 -36.74
C GLU A 215 3.54 6.76 -36.95
N ALA A 216 2.21 6.72 -36.89
CA ALA A 216 1.46 5.50 -37.12
C ALA A 216 1.57 5.01 -38.58
N THR A 217 1.59 5.92 -39.56
CA THR A 217 1.82 5.56 -40.97
C THR A 217 3.25 5.09 -41.19
N ALA A 218 4.25 5.79 -40.64
CA ALA A 218 5.66 5.39 -40.72
C ALA A 218 5.88 4.00 -40.08
N ASP A 219 5.29 3.72 -38.93
CA ASP A 219 5.35 2.42 -38.28
C ASP A 219 4.75 1.30 -39.13
N ARG A 220 3.61 1.58 -39.78
CA ARG A 220 2.96 0.64 -40.69
C ARG A 220 3.84 0.34 -41.90
N GLU A 221 4.40 1.37 -42.52
CA GLU A 221 5.33 1.22 -43.65
C GLU A 221 6.58 0.42 -43.26
N MET A 222 7.15 0.69 -42.08
CA MET A 222 8.34 -0.03 -41.60
C MET A 222 8.01 -1.49 -41.29
N LYS A 223 6.84 -1.77 -40.74
CA LYS A 223 6.37 -3.14 -40.51
C LYS A 223 6.16 -3.90 -41.82
N GLU A 224 5.62 -3.25 -42.84
CA GLU A 224 5.46 -3.83 -44.18
C GLU A 224 6.81 -4.14 -44.84
N LYS A 225 7.78 -3.22 -44.74
CA LYS A 225 9.12 -3.36 -45.33
C LYS A 225 9.99 -4.39 -44.60
N PHE A 226 9.95 -4.42 -43.28
CA PHE A 226 10.92 -5.14 -42.46
C PHE A 226 10.36 -6.38 -41.72
N LYS A 227 9.04 -6.59 -41.70
CA LYS A 227 8.34 -7.78 -41.17
C LYS A 227 8.97 -8.32 -39.87
N GLU A 228 9.71 -9.43 -39.95
CA GLU A 228 10.34 -10.09 -38.79
C GLU A 228 11.38 -9.23 -38.05
N LYS A 229 12.03 -8.27 -38.73
CA LYS A 229 12.98 -7.34 -38.10
C LYS A 229 12.28 -6.19 -37.36
N TRP A 230 10.97 -6.04 -37.51
CA TRP A 230 10.17 -4.98 -36.90
C TRP A 230 9.11 -5.56 -35.97
N SER A 231 9.56 -6.03 -34.79
CA SER A 231 8.76 -6.76 -33.80
C SER A 231 8.24 -5.88 -32.64
N ARG A 232 8.33 -4.55 -32.75
CA ARG A 232 7.83 -3.63 -31.72
C ARG A 232 6.29 -3.64 -31.65
N THR A 233 5.75 -3.25 -30.51
CA THR A 233 4.30 -3.03 -30.34
C THR A 233 3.82 -1.99 -31.36
N PRO A 234 2.70 -2.22 -32.08
CA PRO A 234 2.18 -1.26 -33.04
C PRO A 234 1.92 0.10 -32.41
N SER A 235 2.32 1.16 -33.11
CA SER A 235 2.17 2.54 -32.63
C SER A 235 0.72 2.90 -32.37
N GLU A 236 -0.21 2.34 -33.15
CA GLU A 236 -1.65 2.52 -32.95
C GLU A 236 -2.15 2.07 -31.57
N GLN A 237 -1.55 1.02 -31.00
CA GLN A 237 -1.89 0.55 -29.65
C GLN A 237 -1.31 1.47 -28.57
N LEU A 238 -0.07 1.94 -28.74
CA LEU A 238 0.58 2.86 -27.81
C LEU A 238 -0.09 4.25 -27.80
N GLN A 239 -0.59 4.69 -28.96
CA GLN A 239 -1.20 6.01 -29.14
C GLN A 239 -2.68 6.06 -28.74
N ALA A 240 -3.32 4.92 -28.41
CA ALA A 240 -4.75 4.85 -28.14
C ALA A 240 -5.19 5.79 -27.00
N ALA A 241 -4.38 5.91 -25.93
CA ALA A 241 -4.66 6.82 -24.82
C ALA A 241 -4.63 8.29 -25.26
N PHE A 242 -3.59 8.69 -26.01
CA PHE A 242 -3.46 10.05 -26.54
C PHE A 242 -4.57 10.42 -27.53
N ARG A 243 -4.98 9.48 -28.40
CA ARG A 243 -6.13 9.70 -29.29
C ARG A 243 -7.45 9.85 -28.52
N SER A 244 -7.63 9.09 -27.42
CA SER A 244 -8.79 9.26 -26.54
C SER A 244 -8.82 10.66 -25.91
N GLU A 245 -7.67 11.14 -25.42
CA GLU A 245 -7.55 12.51 -24.89
C GLU A 245 -7.78 13.57 -25.97
N GLY A 246 -7.20 13.40 -27.16
CA GLY A 246 -7.42 14.29 -28.30
C GLY A 246 -8.90 14.41 -28.68
N ASN A 247 -9.64 13.30 -28.66
CA ASN A 247 -11.09 13.30 -28.89
C ASN A 247 -11.86 14.06 -27.80
N LYS A 248 -11.45 13.97 -26.53
CA LYS A 248 -12.05 14.77 -25.44
C LYS A 248 -11.84 16.26 -25.68
N TYR A 249 -10.62 16.68 -26.04
CA TYR A 249 -10.34 18.08 -26.34
C TYR A 249 -11.12 18.58 -27.56
N LYS A 250 -11.28 17.75 -28.58
CA LYS A 250 -12.14 18.07 -29.73
C LYS A 250 -13.58 18.35 -29.29
N GLN A 251 -14.16 17.49 -28.45
CA GLN A 251 -15.51 17.71 -27.91
C GLN A 251 -15.61 18.98 -27.06
N ILE A 252 -14.57 19.30 -26.27
CA ILE A 252 -14.52 20.55 -25.49
C ILE A 252 -14.49 21.77 -26.42
N LEU A 253 -13.71 21.73 -27.50
CA LEU A 253 -13.67 22.79 -28.50
C LEU A 253 -15.01 22.95 -29.23
N ASP A 254 -15.67 21.85 -29.57
CA ASP A 254 -17.00 21.89 -30.21
C ASP A 254 -18.06 22.51 -29.28
N ASN A 255 -18.01 22.19 -27.97
CA ASN A 255 -18.86 22.82 -26.96
C ASN A 255 -18.53 24.31 -26.78
N ALA A 256 -17.25 24.69 -26.82
CA ALA A 256 -16.82 26.08 -26.74
C ALA A 256 -17.37 26.89 -27.92
N ILE A 257 -17.31 26.35 -29.14
CA ILE A 257 -17.88 27.01 -30.34
C ILE A 257 -19.38 27.27 -30.19
N GLN A 258 -20.13 26.29 -29.66
CA GLN A 258 -21.55 26.47 -29.40
C GLN A 258 -21.80 27.56 -28.35
N ALA A 259 -21.00 27.59 -27.28
CA ALA A 259 -21.09 28.63 -26.26
C ALA A 259 -20.78 30.02 -26.83
N ASP A 260 -19.76 30.14 -27.68
CA ASP A 260 -19.37 31.38 -28.35
C ASP A 260 -20.49 31.90 -29.26
N HIS A 261 -21.16 30.99 -30.00
CA HIS A 261 -22.33 31.33 -30.80
C HIS A 261 -23.47 31.91 -29.94
N VAL A 262 -23.79 31.28 -28.81
CA VAL A 262 -24.83 31.74 -27.88
C VAL A 262 -24.49 33.11 -27.29
N VAL A 263 -23.22 33.32 -26.91
CA VAL A 263 -22.75 34.60 -26.36
C VAL A 263 -22.82 35.70 -27.42
N LYS A 264 -22.40 35.40 -28.66
CA LYS A 264 -22.48 36.33 -29.79
C LYS A 264 -23.93 36.70 -30.13
N GLU A 265 -24.83 35.72 -30.19
CA GLU A 265 -26.25 35.95 -30.42
C GLU A 265 -26.85 36.88 -29.35
N LYS A 266 -26.61 36.57 -28.07
CA LYS A 266 -27.07 37.42 -26.96
C LYS A 266 -26.49 38.83 -27.02
N TYR A 267 -25.22 38.98 -27.38
CA TYR A 267 -24.58 40.29 -27.54
C TYR A 267 -25.29 41.13 -28.60
N THR A 268 -25.53 40.55 -29.78
CA THR A 268 -26.22 41.25 -30.88
C THR A 268 -27.66 41.65 -30.53
N LEU A 269 -28.38 40.80 -29.79
CA LEU A 269 -29.72 41.11 -29.27
C LEU A 269 -29.67 42.32 -28.32
N THR A 270 -28.73 42.35 -27.39
CA THR A 270 -28.58 43.47 -26.43
C THR A 270 -28.06 44.77 -27.06
N GLU A 271 -27.37 44.70 -28.20
CA GLU A 271 -26.92 45.89 -28.93
C GLU A 271 -28.04 46.51 -29.80
N SER A 272 -29.02 45.68 -30.21
CA SER A 272 -30.19 46.11 -31.00
C SER A 272 -31.36 46.70 -30.19
N THR A 273 -31.32 46.61 -28.86
CA THR A 273 -32.38 47.08 -27.94
C THR A 273 -31.96 48.36 -27.22
#